data_AF-A0A0F9K348-F1
#
_entry.id   AF-A0A0F9K348-F1
#
_cell.length_a   1.000
_cell.length_b   1.000
_cell.length_c   1.000
_cell.angle_alpha   90.00
_cell.angle_beta   90.00
_cell.angle_gamma   90.00
#
_symmetry.space_group_name_H-M   'P 1'
#
loop_
_entity.id
_entity.type
_entity.pdbx_description
1 polymer ?
#
loop_
_entity_poly.entity_id
_entity_poly.type
_entity_poly.pdbx_seq_one_letter_code
_entity_poly.pdbx_strand_id
1 'polypeptide(L)'
;MKQLILQKKINLQTILSSGKMKITEEKFNKLKQMDRIEYRQKEDRINEKFDNILIPGFINFSLYLIGFILLLSFASYNISKELFVSIFSIIYPVSKILFIFGLIVLFIDIISVFAKKKKVNELNEEYFSVEVKK
;
A
#
# COMPACT_ATOMS: atom_id res chain seq x y z
N MET A 1 18.62 -8.34 11.99
CA MET A 1 18.61 -8.21 10.51
C MET A 1 19.76 -7.34 9.99
N LYS A 2 19.96 -6.09 10.47
CA LYS A 2 21.11 -5.25 10.12
C LYS A 2 22.49 -5.91 10.31
N GLN A 3 22.66 -6.70 11.38
CA GLN A 3 23.92 -7.41 11.67
C GLN A 3 24.21 -8.56 10.69
N LEU A 4 23.18 -9.22 10.15
CA LEU A 4 23.32 -10.31 9.17
C LEU A 4 23.76 -9.81 7.80
N ILE A 5 23.22 -8.67 7.36
CA ILE A 5 23.61 -8.02 6.09
C ILE A 5 25.04 -7.50 6.20
N LEU A 6 25.42 -6.92 7.35
CA LEU A 6 26.78 -6.46 7.60
C LEU A 6 27.77 -7.63 7.62
N GLN A 7 27.43 -8.74 8.29
CA GLN A 7 28.25 -9.97 8.25
C GLN A 7 28.37 -10.53 6.84
N LYS A 8 27.29 -10.55 6.04
CA LYS A 8 27.32 -11.04 4.66
C LYS A 8 28.19 -10.16 3.76
N LYS A 9 28.15 -8.83 3.93
CA LYS A 9 29.02 -7.86 3.24
C LYS A 9 30.49 -8.02 3.63
N ILE A 10 30.77 -8.16 4.93
CA ILE A 10 32.14 -8.40 5.42
C ILE A 10 32.67 -9.72 4.85
N ASN A 11 31.89 -10.81 4.90
CA ASN A 11 32.33 -12.10 4.38
C ASN A 11 32.61 -12.07 2.87
N LEU A 12 31.78 -11.37 2.09
CA LEU A 12 32.01 -11.16 0.65
C LEU A 12 33.28 -10.35 0.38
N GLN A 13 33.54 -9.30 1.16
CA GLN A 13 34.79 -8.53 1.07
C GLN A 13 36.01 -9.35 1.47
N THR A 14 35.94 -10.15 2.54
CA THR A 14 37.03 -11.02 2.99
C THR A 14 37.32 -12.13 1.98
N ILE A 15 36.29 -12.68 1.34
CA ILE A 15 36.43 -13.69 0.27
C ILE A 15 37.08 -13.06 -0.97
N LEU A 16 36.69 -11.84 -1.34
CA LEU A 16 37.28 -11.09 -2.46
C LEU A 16 38.73 -10.64 -2.19
N SER A 17 39.07 -10.25 -0.96
CA SER A 17 40.41 -9.81 -0.57
C SER A 17 41.40 -10.96 -0.33
N SER A 18 40.91 -12.19 -0.08
CA SER A 18 41.75 -13.36 0.18
C SER A 18 42.44 -13.95 -1.06
N GLY A 19 42.13 -13.46 -2.27
CA GLY A 19 42.73 -13.93 -3.53
C GLY A 19 42.43 -15.39 -3.91
N LYS A 20 41.69 -16.14 -3.08
CA LYS A 20 41.47 -17.59 -3.24
C LYS A 20 40.23 -17.97 -4.04
N MET A 21 39.39 -17.02 -4.44
CA MET A 21 38.25 -17.31 -5.30
C MET A 21 38.00 -16.16 -6.28
N LYS A 22 38.41 -16.36 -7.54
CA LYS A 22 37.87 -15.57 -8.65
C LYS A 22 36.38 -15.89 -8.72
N ILE A 23 35.53 -15.01 -8.20
CA ILE A 23 34.10 -15.08 -8.47
C ILE A 23 33.97 -14.94 -9.98
N THR A 24 33.67 -16.05 -10.65
CA THR A 24 33.40 -16.04 -12.09
C THR A 24 32.22 -15.10 -12.36
N GLU A 25 32.27 -14.41 -13.49
CA GLU A 25 31.22 -13.50 -13.94
C GLU A 25 29.82 -14.15 -13.87
N GLU A 26 29.73 -15.44 -14.18
CA GLU A 26 28.53 -16.25 -14.04
C GLU A 26 28.00 -16.33 -12.59
N LYS A 27 28.89 -16.49 -11.61
CA LYS A 27 28.53 -16.57 -10.18
C LYS A 27 28.08 -15.21 -9.64
N PHE A 28 28.68 -14.11 -10.13
CA PHE A 28 28.24 -12.74 -9.83
C PHE A 28 26.86 -12.44 -10.42
N ASN A 29 26.62 -12.83 -11.68
CA ASN A 29 25.32 -12.65 -12.33
C ASN A 29 24.21 -13.46 -11.65
N LYS A 30 24.51 -14.70 -11.19
CA LYS A 30 23.57 -15.50 -10.39
C LYS A 30 23.23 -14.83 -9.07
N LEU A 31 24.19 -14.25 -8.36
CA LEU A 31 23.95 -13.50 -7.11
C LEU A 31 23.05 -12.28 -7.36
N LYS A 32 23.29 -11.52 -8.43
CA LYS A 32 22.46 -10.38 -8.83
C LYS A 32 21.03 -10.80 -9.21
N GLN A 33 20.86 -11.97 -9.82
CA GLN A 33 19.54 -12.54 -10.10
C GLN A 33 18.82 -12.97 -8.82
N MET A 34 19.51 -13.59 -7.87
CA MET A 34 18.94 -13.96 -6.58
C MET A 34 18.48 -12.73 -5.79
N ASP A 35 19.27 -11.67 -5.74
CA ASP A 35 18.88 -10.41 -5.09
C ASP A 35 17.66 -9.76 -5.76
N ARG A 36 17.55 -9.86 -7.09
CA ARG A 36 16.36 -9.40 -7.84
C ARG A 36 15.11 -10.23 -7.55
N ILE A 37 15.25 -11.54 -7.38
CA ILE A 37 14.14 -12.44 -7.03
C ILE A 37 13.67 -12.13 -5.61
N GLU A 38 14.60 -11.97 -4.67
CA GLU A 38 14.28 -11.64 -3.27
C GLU A 38 13.63 -10.24 -3.16
N TYR A 39 14.11 -9.26 -3.93
CA TYR A 39 13.48 -7.94 -4.06
C TYR A 39 12.03 -8.07 -4.51
N ARG A 40 11.75 -8.77 -5.62
CA ARG A 40 10.36 -8.95 -6.11
C ARG A 40 9.47 -9.62 -5.08
N GLN A 41 9.94 -10.70 -4.45
CA GLN A 41 9.17 -11.40 -3.42
C GLN A 41 8.86 -10.54 -2.18
N LYS A 42 9.72 -9.58 -1.83
CA LYS A 42 9.47 -8.63 -0.74
C LYS A 42 8.54 -7.49 -1.18
N GLU A 43 8.70 -6.99 -2.39
CA GLU A 43 7.83 -5.99 -3.00
C GLU A 43 6.39 -6.52 -3.14
N ASP A 44 6.21 -7.75 -3.62
CA ASP A 44 4.91 -8.40 -3.74
C ASP A 44 4.20 -8.52 -2.40
N ARG A 45 4.93 -8.90 -1.34
CA ARG A 45 4.38 -8.95 0.04
C ARG A 45 3.99 -7.58 0.58
N ILE A 46 4.73 -6.53 0.21
CA ILE A 46 4.34 -5.16 0.56
C ILE A 46 3.06 -4.82 -0.20
N ASN A 47 3.01 -5.04 -1.52
CA ASN A 47 1.85 -4.75 -2.35
C ASN A 47 0.59 -5.46 -1.85
N GLU A 48 0.64 -6.76 -1.62
CA GLU A 48 -0.48 -7.57 -1.12
C GLU A 48 -1.02 -7.05 0.22
N LYS A 49 -0.14 -6.66 1.14
CA LYS A 49 -0.54 -6.10 2.45
C LYS A 49 -1.32 -4.79 2.31
N PHE A 50 -0.93 -3.93 1.37
CA PHE A 50 -1.53 -2.60 1.21
C PHE A 50 -2.74 -2.62 0.26
N ASP A 51 -2.76 -3.47 -0.76
CA ASP A 51 -3.85 -3.57 -1.74
C ASP A 51 -5.13 -4.15 -1.08
N ASN A 52 -4.97 -5.05 -0.11
CA ASN A 52 -6.07 -5.55 0.72
C ASN A 52 -6.72 -4.47 1.60
N ILE A 53 -6.04 -3.34 1.83
CA ILE A 53 -6.54 -2.24 2.68
C ILE A 53 -7.12 -1.11 1.81
N LEU A 54 -6.43 -0.74 0.72
CA LEU A 54 -6.67 0.47 -0.05
C LEU A 54 -7.84 0.42 -1.04
N ILE A 55 -8.05 -0.72 -1.69
CA ILE A 55 -9.00 -0.85 -2.81
C ILE A 55 -10.45 -1.00 -2.34
N PRO A 56 -10.76 -1.76 -1.27
CA PRO A 56 -12.14 -1.94 -0.83
C PRO A 56 -12.75 -0.69 -0.18
N GLY A 57 -11.95 0.11 0.53
CA GLY A 57 -12.43 1.25 1.32
C GLY A 57 -13.04 2.36 0.48
N PHE A 58 -12.26 2.89 -0.46
CA PHE A 58 -12.70 3.98 -1.34
C PHE A 58 -13.87 3.61 -2.26
N ILE A 59 -13.85 2.41 -2.85
CA ILE A 59 -14.90 1.96 -3.78
C ILE A 59 -16.23 1.74 -3.04
N ASN A 60 -16.20 1.07 -1.88
CA ASN A 60 -17.41 0.84 -1.10
C ASN A 60 -18.00 2.15 -0.58
N PHE A 61 -17.17 3.07 -0.08
CA PHE A 61 -17.65 4.38 0.38
C PHE A 61 -18.32 5.16 -0.77
N SER A 62 -17.72 5.16 -1.96
CA SER A 62 -18.28 5.83 -3.14
C SER A 62 -19.62 5.22 -3.56
N LEU A 63 -19.75 3.90 -3.56
CA LEU A 63 -21.01 3.20 -3.85
C LEU A 63 -22.10 3.52 -2.82
N TYR A 64 -21.77 3.54 -1.53
CA TYR A 64 -22.72 3.90 -0.48
C TYR A 64 -23.20 5.34 -0.62
N LEU A 65 -22.30 6.28 -0.94
CA LEU A 65 -22.64 7.67 -1.15
C LEU A 65 -23.60 7.85 -2.34
N ILE A 66 -23.30 7.20 -3.47
CA ILE A 66 -24.15 7.25 -4.67
C ILE A 66 -25.52 6.62 -4.38
N GLY A 67 -25.55 5.45 -3.74
CA GLY A 67 -26.80 4.78 -3.37
C GLY A 67 -27.67 5.63 -2.45
N PHE A 68 -27.06 6.32 -1.49
CA PHE A 68 -27.74 7.24 -0.59
C PHE A 68 -28.37 8.44 -1.32
N ILE A 69 -27.63 9.05 -2.26
CA ILE A 69 -28.12 10.17 -3.07
C ILE A 69 -29.30 9.73 -3.95
N LEU A 70 -29.23 8.55 -4.57
CA LEU A 70 -30.30 8.00 -5.39
C LEU A 70 -31.57 7.72 -4.56
N LEU A 71 -31.41 7.15 -3.36
CA LEU A 71 -32.51 6.92 -2.42
C LEU A 71 -33.21 8.23 -2.01
N LEU A 72 -32.44 9.26 -1.66
CA LEU A 72 -33.00 10.57 -1.33
C LEU A 72 -33.74 11.21 -2.52
N SER A 73 -33.18 11.08 -3.72
CA SER A 73 -33.79 11.60 -4.94
C SER A 73 -35.11 10.89 -5.24
N PHE A 74 -35.14 9.56 -5.15
CA PHE A 74 -36.36 8.77 -5.35
C PHE A 74 -37.43 9.07 -4.29
N ALA A 75 -37.03 9.19 -3.03
CA ALA A 75 -37.92 9.55 -1.92
C ALA A 75 -38.53 10.95 -2.12
N SER A 76 -37.76 11.92 -2.62
CA SER A 76 -38.25 13.27 -2.88
C SER A 76 -39.30 13.35 -4.00
N TYR A 77 -39.29 12.39 -4.93
CA TYR A 77 -40.22 12.36 -6.06
C TYR A 77 -41.53 11.62 -5.74
N ASN A 78 -41.47 10.60 -4.87
CA ASN A 78 -42.59 9.67 -4.67
C ASN A 78 -43.34 9.82 -3.34
N ILE A 79 -42.85 10.65 -2.42
CA ILE A 79 -43.41 10.77 -1.06
C ILE A 79 -43.95 12.18 -0.83
N SER A 80 -45.03 12.30 -0.05
CA SER A 80 -45.54 13.61 0.38
C SER A 80 -44.48 14.37 1.19
N LYS A 81 -44.51 15.71 1.10
CA LYS A 81 -43.51 16.57 1.74
C LYS A 81 -43.40 16.35 3.26
N GLU A 82 -44.52 16.11 3.93
CA GLU A 82 -44.56 15.91 5.38
C GLU A 82 -43.86 14.61 5.80
N LEU A 83 -44.11 13.52 5.09
CA LEU A 83 -43.44 12.23 5.31
C LEU A 83 -41.95 12.32 4.96
N PHE A 84 -41.59 13.03 3.89
CA PHE A 84 -40.19 13.25 3.52
C PHE A 84 -39.43 14.00 4.61
N VAL A 85 -39.98 15.08 5.17
CA VAL A 85 -39.36 15.85 6.26
C VAL A 85 -39.15 14.98 7.50
N SER A 86 -40.12 14.13 7.84
CA SER A 86 -40.04 13.25 9.00
C SER A 86 -39.01 12.12 8.82
N ILE A 87 -38.87 11.59 7.61
CA ILE A 87 -37.83 10.59 7.29
C ILE A 87 -36.45 11.26 7.26
N PHE A 88 -36.35 12.45 6.66
CA PHE A 88 -35.11 13.19 6.54
C PHE A 88 -34.54 13.59 7.91
N SER A 89 -35.39 13.95 8.87
CA SER A 89 -34.95 14.35 10.23
C SER A 89 -34.24 13.22 10.99
N ILE A 90 -34.57 11.94 10.71
CA ILE A 90 -33.91 10.77 11.29
C ILE A 90 -32.68 10.37 10.47
N ILE A 91 -32.79 10.40 9.13
CA ILE A 91 -31.72 9.98 8.23
C ILE A 91 -30.53 10.94 8.26
N TYR A 92 -30.77 12.24 8.37
CA TYR A 92 -29.75 13.28 8.32
C TYR A 92 -28.67 13.19 9.43
N PRO A 93 -29.01 12.99 10.72
CA PRO A 93 -27.99 12.79 11.74
C PRO A 93 -27.22 11.48 11.55
N VAL A 94 -27.89 10.40 11.13
CA VAL A 94 -27.25 9.11 10.87
C VAL A 94 -26.26 9.21 9.70
N SER A 95 -26.65 9.89 8.62
CA SER A 95 -25.79 10.09 7.45
C SER A 95 -24.57 10.96 7.77
N LYS A 96 -24.69 11.96 8.66
CA LYS A 96 -23.55 12.73 9.16
C LYS A 96 -22.52 11.85 9.87
N ILE A 97 -22.96 10.94 10.75
CA ILE A 97 -22.07 10.03 11.47
C ILE A 97 -21.36 9.12 10.47
N LEU A 98 -22.10 8.50 9.55
CA LEU A 98 -21.54 7.64 8.50
C LEU A 98 -20.55 8.39 7.60
N PHE A 99 -20.83 9.66 7.28
CA PHE A 99 -19.93 10.49 6.50
C PHE A 99 -18.60 10.74 7.23
N ILE A 100 -18.64 11.02 8.54
CA ILE A 100 -17.43 11.18 9.36
C ILE A 100 -16.62 9.88 9.38
N PHE A 101 -17.25 8.73 9.60
CA PHE A 101 -16.57 7.43 9.53
C PHE A 101 -15.94 7.19 8.15
N GLY A 102 -16.66 7.52 7.08
CA GLY A 102 -16.15 7.43 5.71
C GLY A 102 -14.93 8.31 5.47
N LEU A 103 -14.91 9.54 5.99
CA LEU A 103 -13.74 10.41 5.92
C LEU A 103 -12.54 9.84 6.67
N ILE A 104 -12.76 9.19 7.83
CA ILE A 104 -11.69 8.53 8.59
C ILE A 104 -11.10 7.37 7.77
N VAL A 105 -11.94 6.55 7.13
CA VAL A 105 -11.48 5.46 6.25
C VAL A 105 -10.66 6.01 5.07
N LEU A 106 -11.16 7.06 4.42
CA LEU A 106 -10.46 7.76 3.34
C LEU A 106 -9.09 8.30 3.79
N PHE A 107 -9.01 8.82 5.02
CA PHE A 107 -7.76 9.31 5.59
C PHE A 107 -6.76 8.17 5.86
N ILE A 108 -7.24 7.02 6.36
CA ILE A 108 -6.43 5.81 6.54
C ILE A 108 -5.91 5.28 5.21
N ASP A 109 -6.76 5.30 4.16
CA ASP A 109 -6.37 4.90 2.81
C ASP A 109 -5.23 5.80 2.30
N ILE A 110 -5.38 7.13 2.40
CA ILE A 110 -4.34 8.07 1.96
C ILE A 110 -3.00 7.80 2.69
N ILE A 111 -3.02 7.66 4.02
CA ILE A 111 -1.82 7.33 4.81
C ILE A 111 -1.20 6.01 4.34
N SER A 112 -2.04 5.01 4.05
CA SER A 112 -1.61 3.70 3.59
C SER A 112 -0.89 3.76 2.24
N VAL A 113 -1.32 4.61 1.30
CA VAL A 113 -0.59 4.86 0.04
C VAL A 113 0.80 5.41 0.31
N PHE A 114 0.92 6.40 1.18
CA PHE A 114 2.22 7.00 1.52
C PHE A 114 3.13 5.99 2.23
N ALA A 115 2.59 5.19 3.14
CA ALA A 115 3.33 4.13 3.82
C ALA A 115 3.80 3.02 2.85
N LYS A 116 2.98 2.64 1.88
CA LYS A 116 3.35 1.71 0.79
C LYS A 116 4.52 2.26 -0.01
N LYS A 117 4.39 3.49 -0.52
CA LYS A 117 5.44 4.16 -1.30
C LYS A 117 6.76 4.25 -0.52
N LYS A 118 6.70 4.63 0.75
CA LYS A 118 7.89 4.70 1.61
C LYS A 118 8.58 3.35 1.74
N LYS A 119 7.83 2.27 2.01
CA LYS A 119 8.41 0.92 2.15
C LYS A 119 9.00 0.37 0.86
N VAL A 120 8.38 0.64 -0.29
CA VAL A 120 8.93 0.25 -1.59
C VAL A 120 10.23 1.02 -1.88
N ASN A 121 10.29 2.31 -1.55
CA ASN A 121 11.52 3.09 -1.68
C ASN A 121 12.64 2.60 -0.75
N GLU A 122 12.33 2.31 0.52
CA GLU A 122 13.30 1.72 1.47
C GLU A 122 13.83 0.37 0.97
N LEU A 123 12.96 -0.46 0.39
CA LEU A 123 13.35 -1.73 -0.23
C LEU A 123 14.26 -1.52 -1.44
N ASN A 124 13.96 -0.52 -2.29
CA ASN A 124 14.78 -0.19 -3.44
C ASN A 124 16.18 0.26 -3.00
N GLU A 125 16.28 1.14 -2.00
CA GLU A 125 17.57 1.54 -1.43
C GLU A 125 18.32 0.35 -0.80
N GLU A 126 17.65 -0.56 -0.10
CA GLU A 126 18.30 -1.74 0.51
C GLU A 126 18.99 -2.63 -0.54
N TYR A 127 18.33 -2.84 -1.69
CA TYR A 127 18.79 -3.77 -2.73
C TYR A 127 19.62 -3.12 -3.85
N PHE A 128 19.43 -1.81 -4.09
CA PHE A 128 20.03 -1.09 -5.22
C PHE A 128 20.80 0.17 -4.81
N SER A 129 21.05 0.42 -3.52
CA SER A 129 21.93 1.52 -3.04
C SER A 129 23.36 1.49 -3.60
N VAL A 130 23.75 0.40 -4.26
CA VAL A 130 25.00 0.28 -5.01
C VAL A 130 24.75 0.38 -6.52
N GLU A 131 23.91 1.31 -6.95
CA GLU A 131 24.07 1.84 -8.31
C GLU A 131 25.39 2.61 -8.32
N VAL A 132 26.43 1.94 -8.84
CA VAL A 132 27.72 2.55 -9.17
C VAL A 132 27.41 3.76 -10.06
N LYS A 133 27.53 4.98 -9.51
CA LYS A 133 27.55 6.20 -10.31
C LYS A 133 28.60 5.98 -11.40
N LYS A 134 28.16 5.97 -12.65
CA LYS A 134 29.03 5.92 -13.83
C LYS A 134 30.04 7.04 -13.82
#